data_AF-A0AAX7SGW2-F1
#
_entry.id   AF-A0AAX7SGW2-F1
#
_cell.length_a   1.000
_cell.length_b   1.000
_cell.length_c   1.000
_cell.angle_alpha   90.00
_cell.angle_beta   90.00
_cell.angle_gamma   90.00
#
_symmetry.space_group_name_H-M   'P 1'
#
loop_
_entity.id
_entity.type
_entity.pdbx_description
1 polymer ?
#
loop_
_entity_poly.entity_id
_entity_poly.type
_entity_poly.pdbx_seq_one_letter_code
_entity_poly.pdbx_strand_id
1 'polypeptide(L)'
;ETRRSLPSVRTGEYEALPEKLKRDEWAPDFGPADFVPSWGATVTGARKFLIAYNVNLISTKEQAHRIALDIREQGRGKDQPGQLKKVQGIGWYLDEANLAQVSTNILDYEVTPLHAVYEEICRDAEDLNLPVVGSQIVGLIPLKALLDSADFYIQRERLFIIKEEHKVRLVISKLGLDSLGLFNPKERIIEYMVKSQEDGQLVSLSLRQFVQSVGARTAAPGGGSVSAAVGAMGAALGAMVGQMTYGKRQFENLDSVMRRLIPPFYQAMNELLDMVDADSSAFNKTLPVYLFVVLIRREAAMQEGLKQAVAIPLALAERISILWPSLKEMVVYGNFSCKSDAQVAAKALETAVFGAYYNVTINLKDITDEAFRAAVSKRASELLHEAKDSSAAILHAAEKRN
;
A
#
# COMPACT_ATOMS: atom_id res chain seq x y z
N GLU A 1 30.88 10.81 -3.43
CA GLU A 1 30.10 11.28 -4.60
C GLU A 1 29.88 12.78 -4.55
N THR A 2 30.45 13.53 -5.49
CA THR A 2 30.35 15.01 -5.56
C THR A 2 29.13 15.51 -6.34
N ARG A 3 28.47 14.63 -7.12
CA ARG A 3 27.39 14.99 -8.06
C ARG A 3 25.97 14.57 -7.62
N ARG A 4 25.82 14.07 -6.38
CA ARG A 4 24.51 13.61 -5.85
C ARG A 4 23.51 14.76 -5.65
N SER A 5 24.00 15.96 -5.38
CA SER A 5 23.19 17.18 -5.22
C SER A 5 22.99 17.85 -6.57
N LEU A 6 21.77 17.79 -7.11
CA LEU A 6 21.43 18.48 -8.36
C LEU A 6 21.72 19.99 -8.31
N PRO A 7 21.40 20.73 -7.22
CA PRO A 7 21.79 22.14 -7.11
C PRO A 7 23.30 22.36 -7.26
N SER A 8 24.13 21.48 -6.70
CA SER A 8 25.59 21.58 -6.80
C SER A 8 26.09 21.39 -8.24
N VAL A 9 25.46 20.49 -9.00
CA VAL A 9 25.75 20.29 -10.43
C VAL A 9 25.34 21.53 -11.24
N ARG A 10 24.19 22.12 -10.91
CA ARG A 10 23.59 23.28 -11.60
C ARG A 10 24.19 24.64 -11.24
N THR A 11 25.17 24.72 -10.33
CA THR A 11 25.78 26.01 -9.94
C THR A 11 26.29 26.80 -11.14
N GLY A 12 25.85 28.04 -11.30
CA GLY A 12 26.23 28.91 -12.43
C GLY A 12 25.47 28.62 -13.74
N GLU A 13 24.48 27.73 -13.69
CA GLU A 13 23.50 27.45 -14.75
C GLU A 13 24.11 27.27 -16.15
N TYR A 14 23.55 27.89 -17.18
CA TYR A 14 23.97 27.72 -18.56
C TYR A 14 25.32 28.42 -18.84
N GLU A 15 25.51 29.60 -18.25
CA GLU A 15 26.65 30.48 -18.48
C GLU A 15 27.97 29.90 -17.95
N ALA A 16 27.93 29.10 -16.89
CA ALA A 16 29.11 28.44 -16.35
C ALA A 16 29.50 27.19 -17.14
N LEU A 17 28.63 26.66 -18.00
CA LEU A 17 28.83 25.38 -18.65
C LEU A 17 30.05 25.33 -19.58
N PRO A 18 30.34 26.34 -20.44
CA PRO A 18 31.51 26.32 -21.32
C PRO A 18 32.84 26.22 -20.56
N GLU A 19 32.92 26.85 -19.37
CA GLU A 19 34.13 26.82 -18.54
C GLU A 19 34.18 25.59 -17.64
N LYS A 20 33.03 25.09 -17.17
CA LYS A 20 32.95 23.85 -16.41
C LYS A 20 33.39 22.65 -17.24
N LEU A 21 32.90 22.51 -18.47
CA LEU A 21 33.20 21.35 -19.33
C LEU A 21 34.70 21.22 -19.70
N LYS A 22 35.48 22.30 -19.60
CA LYS A 22 36.94 22.29 -19.82
C LYS A 22 37.73 21.69 -18.65
N ARG A 23 37.10 21.45 -17.50
CA ARG A 23 37.78 20.97 -16.28
C ARG A 23 37.53 19.48 -16.09
N ASP A 24 38.58 18.71 -15.83
CA ASP A 24 38.49 17.26 -15.60
C ASP A 24 37.53 16.89 -14.45
N GLU A 25 37.46 17.74 -13.40
CA GLU A 25 36.51 17.57 -12.29
C GLU A 25 35.03 17.58 -12.70
N TRP A 26 34.71 18.24 -13.82
CA TRP A 26 33.38 18.41 -14.37
C TRP A 26 33.15 17.61 -15.67
N ALA A 27 34.07 16.71 -16.02
CA ALA A 27 33.91 15.81 -17.16
C ALA A 27 32.57 15.04 -17.06
N PRO A 28 31.69 15.08 -18.08
CA PRO A 28 30.39 14.40 -18.02
C PRO A 28 30.53 12.90 -17.72
N ASP A 29 29.61 12.35 -16.93
CA ASP A 29 29.57 10.90 -16.70
C ASP A 29 29.20 10.14 -18.00
N PHE A 30 28.46 10.79 -18.90
CA PHE A 30 28.09 10.31 -20.22
C PHE A 30 28.05 11.45 -21.24
N GLY A 31 28.37 11.12 -22.49
CA GLY A 31 28.41 12.08 -23.60
C GLY A 31 29.73 12.84 -23.70
N PRO A 32 29.97 13.53 -24.82
CA PRO A 32 31.17 14.34 -25.01
C PRO A 32 31.15 15.58 -24.10
N ALA A 33 32.32 16.11 -23.77
CA ALA A 33 32.47 17.39 -23.04
C ALA A 33 32.35 18.63 -23.95
N ASP A 34 31.68 18.48 -25.10
CA ASP A 34 31.50 19.54 -26.08
C ASP A 34 30.32 20.44 -25.70
N PHE A 35 30.54 21.76 -25.71
CA PHE A 35 29.49 22.72 -25.45
C PHE A 35 28.66 22.99 -26.71
N VAL A 36 27.34 22.77 -26.61
CA VAL A 36 26.37 23.08 -27.67
C VAL A 36 25.50 24.27 -27.23
N PRO A 37 25.66 25.47 -27.84
CA PRO A 37 24.95 26.68 -27.39
C PRO A 37 23.42 26.59 -27.41
N SER A 38 22.85 25.81 -28.33
CA SER A 38 21.39 25.65 -28.40
C SER A 38 20.81 24.68 -27.37
N TRP A 39 21.64 23.96 -26.61
CA TRP A 39 21.21 22.84 -25.76
C TRP A 39 21.67 22.94 -24.32
N GLY A 40 22.93 23.32 -24.07
CA GLY A 40 23.53 23.22 -22.75
C GLY A 40 23.87 21.77 -22.36
N ALA A 41 23.46 21.32 -21.18
CA ALA A 41 23.70 19.97 -20.67
C ALA A 41 22.43 19.35 -20.08
N THR A 42 22.31 18.02 -20.24
CA THR A 42 21.19 17.25 -19.67
C THR A 42 21.67 16.46 -18.46
N VAL A 43 20.92 16.53 -17.36
CA VAL A 43 21.15 15.70 -16.18
C VAL A 43 20.03 14.68 -16.06
N THR A 44 20.39 13.40 -15.99
CA THR A 44 19.48 12.30 -15.67
C THR A 44 19.81 11.76 -14.27
N GLY A 45 18.81 11.19 -13.59
CA GLY A 45 19.00 10.60 -12.28
C GLY A 45 17.72 10.04 -11.69
N ALA A 46 17.87 9.30 -10.60
CA ALA A 46 16.78 8.78 -9.81
C ALA A 46 16.83 9.39 -8.40
N ARG A 47 15.66 9.69 -7.84
CA ARG A 47 15.50 10.19 -6.47
C ARG A 47 14.24 9.62 -5.85
N LYS A 48 14.15 9.72 -4.52
CA LYS A 48 12.90 9.48 -3.81
C LYS A 48 11.82 10.46 -4.29
N PHE A 49 10.57 10.03 -4.19
CA PHE A 49 9.43 10.85 -4.59
C PHE A 49 9.34 12.08 -3.69
N LEU A 50 9.35 13.25 -4.30
CA LEU A 50 9.26 14.53 -3.59
C LEU A 50 7.80 14.96 -3.51
N ILE A 51 7.34 15.35 -2.32
CA ILE A 51 6.01 15.92 -2.10
C ILE A 51 6.17 17.42 -1.83
N ALA A 52 5.56 18.26 -2.68
CA ALA A 52 5.45 19.70 -2.44
C ALA A 52 4.21 19.95 -1.57
N TYR A 53 4.43 20.47 -0.37
CA TYR A 53 3.42 20.59 0.67
C TYR A 53 3.48 21.96 1.34
N ASN A 54 2.37 22.69 1.30
CA ASN A 54 2.27 24.03 1.86
C ASN A 54 1.28 24.01 3.02
N VAL A 55 1.66 24.54 4.18
CA VAL A 55 0.76 24.74 5.32
C VAL A 55 0.37 26.21 5.39
N ASN A 56 -0.92 26.47 5.52
CA ASN A 56 -1.51 27.82 5.45
C ASN A 56 -1.60 28.44 6.84
N LEU A 57 -1.19 29.70 6.96
CA LEU A 57 -1.28 30.47 8.20
C LEU A 57 -1.93 31.82 7.94
N ILE A 58 -2.78 32.27 8.88
CA ILE A 58 -3.15 33.70 8.94
C ILE A 58 -2.05 34.40 9.72
N SER A 59 -0.99 34.78 9.01
CA SER A 59 0.21 35.40 9.57
C SER A 59 0.95 36.21 8.48
N THR A 60 2.11 36.79 8.82
CA THR A 60 2.97 37.44 7.83
C THR A 60 3.94 36.46 7.17
N LYS A 61 4.50 36.86 6.02
CA LYS A 61 5.55 36.11 5.33
C LYS A 61 6.76 35.84 6.23
N GLU A 62 7.15 36.84 7.04
CA GLU A 62 8.31 36.75 7.94
C GLU A 62 8.07 35.73 9.06
N GLN A 63 6.85 35.68 9.59
CA GLN A 63 6.45 34.69 10.60
C GLN A 63 6.40 33.28 10.00
N ALA A 64 5.79 33.10 8.83
CA ALA A 64 5.83 31.83 8.12
C ALA A 64 7.26 31.41 7.77
N HIS A 65 8.12 32.36 7.38
CA HIS A 65 9.52 32.07 7.09
C HIS A 65 10.28 31.67 8.35
N ARG A 66 10.00 32.30 9.48
CA ARG A 66 10.57 31.93 10.77
C ARG A 66 10.28 30.46 11.10
N ILE A 67 9.04 30.01 10.97
CA ILE A 67 8.64 28.61 11.20
C ILE A 67 9.33 27.69 10.18
N ALA A 68 9.36 28.07 8.90
CA ALA A 68 10.03 27.29 7.86
C ALA A 68 11.52 27.07 8.15
N LEU A 69 12.21 28.06 8.75
CA LEU A 69 13.59 27.93 9.19
C LEU A 69 13.75 26.94 10.34
N ASP A 70 12.78 26.85 11.24
CA ASP A 70 12.85 25.98 12.42
C ASP A 70 12.57 24.51 12.04
N ILE A 71 11.67 24.26 11.08
CA ILE A 71 11.34 22.90 10.66
C ILE A 71 12.26 22.30 9.60
N ARG A 72 12.83 23.09 8.67
CA ARG A 72 13.62 22.56 7.54
C ARG A 72 14.97 22.01 7.99
N GLU A 73 15.47 20.97 7.33
CA GLU A 73 16.72 20.28 7.71
C GLU A 73 17.94 21.23 7.80
N GLN A 74 18.04 22.19 6.88
CA GLN A 74 19.12 23.18 6.87
C GLN A 74 19.08 24.13 8.07
N GLY A 75 17.90 24.32 8.66
CA GLY A 75 17.70 25.25 9.75
C GLY A 75 17.96 26.71 9.38
N ARG A 76 18.46 27.47 10.36
CA ARG A 76 18.88 28.87 10.27
C ARG A 76 20.33 29.04 9.80
N GLY A 77 21.08 27.95 9.69
CA GLY A 77 22.50 27.95 9.34
C GLY A 77 23.16 26.63 9.72
N LYS A 78 24.46 26.49 9.42
CA LYS A 78 25.20 25.24 9.67
C LYS A 78 25.19 24.81 11.14
N ASP A 79 25.16 25.76 12.07
CA ASP A 79 25.26 25.51 13.52
C ASP A 79 23.89 25.44 14.21
N GLN A 80 22.80 25.71 13.49
CA GLN A 80 21.42 25.61 13.98
C GLN A 80 20.56 24.90 12.94
N PRO A 81 20.68 23.56 12.83
CA PRO A 81 19.81 22.76 11.96
C PRO A 81 18.37 22.79 12.48
N GLY A 82 17.42 22.61 11.58
CA GLY A 82 16.01 22.50 11.95
C GLY A 82 15.64 21.10 12.42
N GLN A 83 14.37 20.97 12.79
CA GLN A 83 13.85 19.79 13.48
C GLN A 83 13.70 18.57 12.55
N LEU A 84 13.23 18.78 11.31
CA LEU A 84 12.86 17.69 10.41
C LEU A 84 13.97 17.35 9.42
N LYS A 85 14.25 16.05 9.27
CA LYS A 85 15.21 15.54 8.27
C LYS A 85 14.54 15.47 6.90
N LYS A 86 15.33 15.60 5.83
CA LYS A 86 14.82 15.51 4.45
C LYS A 86 13.65 16.45 4.14
N VAL A 87 13.56 17.57 4.84
CA VAL A 87 12.59 18.63 4.57
C VAL A 87 13.34 19.89 4.19
N GLN A 88 12.93 20.49 3.08
CA GLN A 88 13.33 21.84 2.71
C GLN A 88 12.11 22.74 2.81
N GLY A 89 12.31 24.01 3.16
CA GLY A 89 11.17 24.91 3.28
C GLY A 89 11.56 26.39 3.32
N ILE A 90 10.58 27.21 2.96
CA ILE A 90 10.62 28.66 3.00
C ILE A 90 9.24 29.22 3.38
N GLY A 91 9.24 30.40 4.01
CA GLY A 91 8.02 31.21 4.11
C GLY A 91 7.67 31.86 2.79
N TRP A 92 6.42 31.71 2.38
CA TRP A 92 5.84 32.26 1.17
C TRP A 92 4.59 33.07 1.51
N TYR A 93 4.20 34.01 0.65
CA TYR A 93 2.93 34.73 0.76
C TYR A 93 2.17 34.55 -0.54
N LEU A 94 0.93 34.07 -0.46
CA LEU A 94 0.07 33.81 -1.59
C LEU A 94 -0.89 34.99 -1.76
N ASP A 95 -0.54 35.91 -2.66
CA ASP A 95 -1.28 37.18 -2.85
C ASP A 95 -2.75 36.95 -3.20
N GLU A 96 -3.05 35.98 -4.09
CA GLU A 96 -4.41 35.68 -4.57
C GLU A 96 -5.35 35.20 -3.45
N ALA A 97 -4.80 34.56 -2.42
CA ALA A 97 -5.57 34.05 -1.28
C ALA A 97 -5.41 34.93 -0.02
N ASN A 98 -4.57 35.97 -0.09
CA ASN A 98 -4.18 36.82 1.04
C ASN A 98 -3.76 36.03 2.28
N LEU A 99 -2.88 35.03 2.09
CA LEU A 99 -2.45 34.08 3.13
C LEU A 99 -0.94 33.85 3.09
N ALA A 100 -0.33 33.71 4.27
CA ALA A 100 1.05 33.23 4.38
C ALA A 100 1.08 31.70 4.35
N GLN A 101 2.18 31.14 3.85
CA GLN A 101 2.40 29.71 3.78
C GLN A 101 3.80 29.34 4.28
N VAL A 102 3.87 28.26 5.05
CA VAL A 102 5.11 27.50 5.20
C VAL A 102 5.16 26.55 4.01
N SER A 103 5.90 26.92 2.96
CA SER A 103 6.05 26.11 1.75
C SER A 103 7.20 25.13 1.92
N THR A 104 6.92 23.84 1.78
CA THR A 104 7.89 22.77 2.02
C THR A 104 7.99 21.79 0.86
N ASN A 105 9.20 21.24 0.71
CA ASN A 105 9.48 20.06 -0.09
C ASN A 105 9.89 18.94 0.85
N ILE A 106 9.08 17.90 0.92
CA ILE A 106 9.38 16.65 1.61
C ILE A 106 10.16 15.78 0.63
N LEU A 107 11.47 15.66 0.84
CA LEU A 107 12.37 14.96 -0.08
C LEU A 107 12.29 13.44 0.06
N ASP A 108 11.84 12.95 1.21
CA ASP A 108 11.62 11.53 1.49
C ASP A 108 10.51 11.39 2.56
N TYR A 109 9.30 11.05 2.14
CA TYR A 109 8.14 10.94 3.02
C TYR A 109 8.17 9.70 3.93
N GLU A 110 9.05 8.73 3.66
CA GLU A 110 9.25 7.56 4.52
C GLU A 110 10.13 7.91 5.73
N VAL A 111 11.00 8.92 5.59
CA VAL A 111 11.84 9.44 6.67
C VAL A 111 11.08 10.49 7.48
N THR A 112 10.45 11.44 6.80
CA THR A 112 9.62 12.47 7.44
C THR A 112 8.21 12.44 6.84
N PRO A 113 7.25 11.80 7.52
CA PRO A 113 5.88 11.69 7.04
C PRO A 113 5.18 13.04 6.90
N LEU A 114 4.16 13.08 6.04
CA LEU A 114 3.36 14.27 5.76
C LEU A 114 2.73 14.89 7.03
N HIS A 115 2.14 14.05 7.88
CA HIS A 115 1.55 14.50 9.15
C HIS A 115 2.59 15.12 10.09
N ALA A 116 3.83 14.59 10.13
CA ALA A 116 4.87 15.12 11.01
C ALA A 116 5.24 16.57 10.65
N VAL A 117 5.32 16.88 9.35
CA VAL A 117 5.54 18.26 8.88
C VAL A 117 4.41 19.18 9.32
N TYR A 118 3.17 18.75 9.14
CA TYR A 118 2.00 19.55 9.52
C TYR A 118 1.95 19.80 11.03
N GLU A 119 2.11 18.75 11.84
CA GLU A 119 2.00 18.82 13.30
C GLU A 119 3.13 19.64 13.93
N GLU A 120 4.35 19.57 13.40
CA GLU A 120 5.44 20.45 13.87
C GLU A 120 5.22 21.91 13.48
N ILE A 121 4.70 22.19 12.28
CA ILE A 121 4.30 23.57 11.91
C ILE A 121 3.17 24.07 12.81
N CYS A 122 2.19 23.23 13.13
CA CYS A 122 1.13 23.58 14.08
C CYS A 122 1.70 23.92 15.45
N ARG A 123 2.63 23.11 15.98
CA ARG A 123 3.29 23.37 17.26
C ARG A 123 4.05 24.71 17.25
N ASP A 124 4.92 24.93 16.25
CA ASP A 124 5.69 26.17 16.13
C ASP A 124 4.78 27.39 15.94
N ALA A 125 3.64 27.23 15.25
CA ALA A 125 2.65 28.29 15.08
C ALA A 125 1.88 28.59 16.38
N GLU A 126 1.52 27.57 17.16
CA GLU A 126 0.89 27.70 18.48
C GLU A 126 1.79 28.47 19.45
N ASP A 127 3.09 28.18 19.47
CA ASP A 127 4.09 28.91 20.29
C ASP A 127 4.17 30.40 19.93
N LEU A 128 3.80 30.76 18.70
CA LEU A 128 3.74 32.14 18.20
C LEU A 128 2.32 32.72 18.22
N ASN A 129 1.32 31.98 18.72
CA ASN A 129 -0.11 32.34 18.70
C ASN A 129 -0.63 32.66 17.29
N LEU A 130 -0.19 31.88 16.29
CA LEU A 130 -0.59 32.04 14.89
C LEU A 130 -1.56 30.92 14.49
N PRO A 131 -2.71 31.24 13.88
CA PRO A 131 -3.65 30.22 13.45
C PRO A 131 -3.19 29.53 12.16
N VAL A 132 -3.13 28.20 12.21
CA VAL A 132 -3.00 27.33 11.03
C VAL A 132 -4.38 27.07 10.45
N VAL A 133 -4.56 27.27 9.14
CA VAL A 133 -5.85 27.20 8.44
C VAL A 133 -5.84 26.16 7.32
N GLY A 134 -5.26 24.99 7.61
CA GLY A 134 -5.17 23.86 6.70
C GLY A 134 -3.89 23.89 5.86
N SER A 135 -3.90 23.15 4.76
CA SER A 135 -2.73 22.95 3.92
C SER A 135 -3.10 22.62 2.48
N GLN A 136 -2.09 22.44 1.63
CA GLN A 136 -2.26 22.10 0.23
C GLN A 136 -1.11 21.22 -0.23
N ILE A 137 -1.44 20.20 -1.02
CA ILE A 137 -0.47 19.47 -1.83
C ILE A 137 -0.40 20.11 -3.21
N VAL A 138 0.82 20.41 -3.66
CA VAL A 138 1.07 20.92 -5.02
C VAL A 138 1.51 19.75 -5.91
N GLY A 139 0.69 19.44 -6.91
CA GLY A 139 0.94 18.32 -7.82
C GLY A 139 0.33 17.00 -7.33
N LEU A 140 1.09 15.91 -7.46
CA LEU A 140 0.64 14.55 -7.16
C LEU A 140 1.26 14.03 -5.87
N ILE A 141 0.55 13.11 -5.20
CA ILE A 141 0.99 12.46 -3.97
C ILE A 141 0.89 10.93 -4.06
N PRO A 142 1.85 10.17 -3.51
CA PRO A 142 1.71 8.72 -3.35
C PRO A 142 0.65 8.38 -2.31
N LEU A 143 -0.18 7.38 -2.58
CA LEU A 143 -1.23 6.89 -1.66
C LEU A 143 -0.65 6.53 -0.29
N LYS A 144 0.52 5.89 -0.27
CA LYS A 144 1.20 5.48 0.97
C LYS A 144 1.42 6.66 1.93
N ALA A 145 1.81 7.83 1.43
CA ALA A 145 2.05 9.02 2.27
C ALA A 145 0.76 9.49 3.00
N LEU A 146 -0.40 9.33 2.35
CA LEU A 146 -1.70 9.59 2.97
C LEU A 146 -2.07 8.47 3.94
N LEU A 147 -1.89 7.20 3.57
CA LEU A 147 -2.24 6.08 4.46
C LEU A 147 -1.42 6.05 5.75
N ASP A 148 -0.11 6.30 5.67
CA ASP A 148 0.76 6.40 6.84
C ASP A 148 0.30 7.55 7.77
N SER A 149 -0.16 8.66 7.17
CA SER A 149 -0.73 9.77 7.93
C SER A 149 -2.08 9.43 8.54
N ALA A 150 -2.92 8.66 7.85
CA ALA A 150 -4.18 8.20 8.40
C ALA A 150 -3.94 7.29 9.60
N ASP A 151 -2.98 6.36 9.52
CA ASP A 151 -2.65 5.44 10.59
C ASP A 151 -2.12 6.18 11.83
N PHE A 152 -1.32 7.23 11.64
CA PHE A 152 -0.93 8.15 12.73
C PHE A 152 -2.14 8.74 13.45
N TYR A 153 -3.07 9.38 12.72
CA TYR A 153 -4.25 10.00 13.34
C TYR A 153 -5.20 8.97 13.97
N ILE A 154 -5.36 7.80 13.34
CA ILE A 154 -6.16 6.70 13.87
C ILE A 154 -5.59 6.23 15.21
N GLN A 155 -4.27 6.06 15.31
CA GLN A 155 -3.62 5.65 16.56
C GLN A 155 -3.70 6.75 17.62
N ARG A 156 -3.35 7.98 17.27
CA ARG A 156 -3.32 9.13 18.19
C ARG A 156 -4.68 9.40 18.81
N GLU A 157 -5.73 9.34 18.00
CA GLU A 157 -7.09 9.68 18.40
C GLU A 157 -7.95 8.46 18.75
N ARG A 158 -7.34 7.25 18.76
CA ARG A 158 -7.99 5.97 19.09
C ARG A 158 -9.24 5.71 18.24
N LEU A 159 -9.14 6.01 16.95
CA LEU A 159 -10.23 5.82 15.98
C LEU A 159 -10.27 4.37 15.50
N PHE A 160 -11.32 4.02 14.77
CA PHE A 160 -11.42 2.76 14.06
C PHE A 160 -11.91 3.01 12.64
N ILE A 161 -10.96 3.07 11.72
CA ILE A 161 -11.21 3.31 10.29
C ILE A 161 -10.44 2.27 9.49
N ILE A 162 -11.18 1.40 8.82
CA ILE A 162 -10.59 0.30 8.05
C ILE A 162 -10.58 0.60 6.55
N LYS A 163 -11.66 1.18 6.03
CA LYS A 163 -11.80 1.47 4.60
C LYS A 163 -10.79 2.51 4.15
N GLU A 164 -10.04 2.21 3.09
CA GLU A 164 -9.02 3.08 2.50
C GLU A 164 -9.57 4.47 2.16
N GLU A 165 -10.74 4.52 1.52
CA GLU A 165 -11.43 5.78 1.17
C GLU A 165 -11.66 6.67 2.41
N HIS A 166 -12.05 6.06 3.53
CA HIS A 166 -12.27 6.79 4.78
C HIS A 166 -10.94 7.23 5.42
N LYS A 167 -9.87 6.45 5.27
CA LYS A 167 -8.52 6.85 5.71
C LYS A 167 -8.03 8.08 4.94
N VAL A 168 -8.20 8.07 3.61
CA VAL A 168 -7.88 9.23 2.76
C VAL A 168 -8.72 10.44 3.17
N ARG A 169 -10.03 10.25 3.38
CA ARG A 169 -10.93 11.33 3.85
C ARG A 169 -10.55 11.89 5.22
N LEU A 170 -10.13 11.03 6.16
CA LEU A 170 -9.64 11.46 7.46
C LEU A 170 -8.46 12.41 7.29
N VAL A 171 -7.48 12.04 6.46
CA VAL A 171 -6.26 12.84 6.27
C VAL A 171 -6.54 14.16 5.58
N ILE A 172 -7.40 14.16 4.56
CA ILE A 172 -7.87 15.40 3.92
C ILE A 172 -8.44 16.36 4.97
N SER A 173 -9.31 15.86 5.85
CA SER A 173 -9.91 16.66 6.91
C SER A 173 -8.91 17.08 7.98
N LYS A 174 -8.00 16.20 8.41
CA LYS A 174 -7.05 16.48 9.50
C LYS A 174 -5.97 17.47 9.12
N LEU A 175 -5.48 17.39 7.89
CA LEU A 175 -4.47 18.30 7.37
C LEU A 175 -5.10 19.53 6.69
N GLY A 176 -6.43 19.53 6.46
CA GLY A 176 -7.12 20.57 5.71
C GLY A 176 -6.61 20.71 4.28
N LEU A 177 -6.40 19.58 3.58
CA LEU A 177 -5.82 19.53 2.22
C LEU A 177 -6.69 20.24 1.17
N ASP A 178 -7.95 20.48 1.51
CA ASP A 178 -8.96 21.13 0.69
C ASP A 178 -9.18 22.62 1.02
N SER A 179 -8.31 23.21 1.85
CA SER A 179 -8.46 24.58 2.37
C SER A 179 -8.38 25.69 1.31
N LEU A 180 -7.57 25.52 0.26
CA LEU A 180 -7.45 26.49 -0.85
C LEU A 180 -8.23 26.09 -2.11
N GLY A 181 -8.71 24.85 -2.17
CA GLY A 181 -9.42 24.30 -3.32
C GLY A 181 -9.69 22.82 -3.14
N LEU A 182 -10.62 22.27 -3.92
CA LEU A 182 -11.04 20.88 -3.78
C LEU A 182 -9.88 19.90 -3.94
N PHE A 183 -9.68 19.02 -2.95
CA PHE A 183 -8.80 17.87 -3.08
C PHE A 183 -9.58 16.70 -3.70
N ASN A 184 -9.43 16.47 -5.01
CA ASN A 184 -9.99 15.30 -5.67
C ASN A 184 -8.99 14.12 -5.60
N PRO A 185 -9.21 13.07 -4.78
CA PRO A 185 -8.25 11.98 -4.63
C PRO A 185 -7.95 11.25 -5.94
N LYS A 186 -8.94 11.14 -6.84
CA LYS A 186 -8.78 10.43 -8.13
C LYS A 186 -7.86 11.15 -9.12
N GLU A 187 -7.60 12.44 -8.89
CA GLU A 187 -6.74 13.27 -9.75
C GLU A 187 -5.46 13.76 -9.05
N ARG A 188 -5.26 13.37 -7.79
CA ARG A 188 -4.12 13.80 -6.98
C ARG A 188 -3.29 12.63 -6.48
N ILE A 189 -3.90 11.46 -6.30
CA ILE A 189 -3.22 10.26 -5.84
C ILE A 189 -2.74 9.46 -7.05
N ILE A 190 -1.43 9.23 -7.14
CA ILE A 190 -0.79 8.60 -8.31
C ILE A 190 -1.37 7.22 -8.57
N GLU A 191 -1.46 6.39 -7.53
CA GLU A 191 -1.97 5.03 -7.61
C GLU A 191 -3.44 5.00 -8.04
N TYR A 192 -4.23 6.03 -7.75
CA TYR A 192 -5.61 6.13 -8.24
C TYR A 192 -5.69 6.58 -9.69
N MET A 193 -4.79 7.45 -10.13
CA MET A 193 -4.72 7.91 -11.53
C MET A 193 -4.17 6.85 -12.48
N VAL A 194 -3.21 6.06 -11.99
CA VAL A 194 -2.48 5.05 -12.77
C VAL A 194 -3.09 3.67 -12.60
N LYS A 195 -4.06 3.47 -11.71
CA LYS A 195 -4.93 2.29 -11.74
C LYS A 195 -5.51 2.21 -13.15
N SER A 196 -4.88 1.38 -13.96
CA SER A 196 -5.32 1.08 -15.31
C SER A 196 -6.78 0.70 -15.19
N GLN A 197 -7.60 1.10 -16.16
CA GLN A 197 -8.77 0.28 -16.43
C GLN A 197 -8.21 -1.11 -16.73
N GLU A 198 -8.27 -1.99 -15.74
CA GLU A 198 -7.79 -3.37 -15.79
C GLU A 198 -8.76 -4.16 -16.68
N ASP A 199 -8.81 -3.76 -17.95
CA ASP A 199 -9.49 -4.46 -19.02
C ASP A 199 -8.81 -5.83 -19.13
N GLY A 200 -9.39 -6.83 -18.46
CA GLY A 200 -8.97 -8.23 -18.52
C GLY A 200 -8.58 -8.89 -17.20
N GLN A 201 -8.55 -8.17 -16.06
CA GLN A 201 -8.41 -8.85 -14.76
C GLN A 201 -9.69 -9.60 -14.38
N LEU A 202 -9.53 -10.71 -13.69
CA LEU A 202 -10.62 -11.56 -13.22
C LEU A 202 -11.46 -10.86 -12.16
N VAL A 203 -10.83 -10.09 -11.25
CA VAL A 203 -11.54 -9.37 -10.18
C VAL A 203 -12.39 -8.21 -10.67
N SER A 204 -12.13 -7.69 -11.86
CA SER A 204 -12.92 -6.60 -12.46
C SER A 204 -14.16 -7.10 -13.20
N LEU A 205 -14.27 -8.41 -13.46
CA LEU A 205 -15.43 -9.03 -14.10
C LEU A 205 -16.65 -8.98 -13.19
N SER A 206 -17.85 -8.91 -13.79
CA SER A 206 -19.05 -9.24 -13.03
C SER A 206 -19.00 -10.68 -12.53
N LEU A 207 -19.64 -10.98 -11.39
CA LEU A 207 -19.69 -12.34 -10.85
C LEU A 207 -20.19 -13.37 -11.91
N ARG A 208 -21.16 -12.97 -12.74
CA ARG A 208 -21.66 -13.78 -13.85
C ARG A 208 -20.56 -14.11 -14.85
N GLN A 209 -19.80 -13.10 -15.28
CA GLN A 209 -18.70 -13.28 -16.23
C GLN A 209 -17.57 -14.11 -15.63
N PHE A 210 -17.17 -13.86 -14.37
CA PHE A 210 -16.15 -14.66 -13.70
C PHE A 210 -16.52 -16.16 -13.68
N VAL A 211 -17.75 -16.50 -13.27
CA VAL A 211 -18.23 -17.88 -13.25
C VAL A 211 -18.28 -18.51 -14.64
N GLN A 212 -18.73 -17.75 -15.65
CA GLN A 212 -18.74 -18.22 -17.05
C GLN A 212 -17.33 -18.45 -17.59
N SER A 213 -16.37 -17.60 -17.24
CA SER A 213 -14.96 -17.74 -17.62
C SER A 213 -14.32 -18.99 -16.98
N VAL A 214 -14.62 -19.27 -15.71
CA VAL A 214 -14.16 -20.50 -15.04
C VAL A 214 -14.74 -21.76 -15.69
N GLY A 215 -16.00 -21.70 -16.15
CA GLY A 215 -16.65 -22.80 -16.85
C GLY A 215 -16.30 -22.92 -18.35
N ALA A 216 -15.48 -22.00 -18.88
CA ALA A 216 -15.12 -21.99 -20.29
C ALA A 216 -14.11 -23.07 -20.65
N ARG A 217 -13.98 -23.39 -21.94
CA ARG A 217 -12.97 -24.31 -22.46
C ARG A 217 -11.61 -23.60 -22.59
N THR A 218 -11.07 -23.12 -21.47
CA THR A 218 -9.76 -22.48 -21.36
C THR A 218 -8.95 -23.13 -20.24
N ALA A 219 -7.64 -22.92 -20.21
CA ALA A 219 -6.77 -23.47 -19.17
C ALA A 219 -6.74 -22.62 -17.88
N ALA A 220 -7.12 -21.34 -17.99
CA ALA A 220 -7.29 -20.40 -16.90
C ALA A 220 -8.49 -19.46 -17.22
N PRO A 221 -9.19 -18.90 -16.21
CA PRO A 221 -9.02 -19.10 -14.77
C PRO A 221 -9.39 -20.52 -14.31
N GLY A 222 -8.74 -21.02 -13.27
CA GLY A 222 -8.85 -22.40 -12.80
C GLY A 222 -9.13 -22.55 -11.30
N GLY A 223 -8.82 -23.73 -10.76
CA GLY A 223 -9.08 -24.08 -9.37
C GLY A 223 -8.37 -23.17 -8.35
N GLY A 224 -7.17 -22.68 -8.65
CA GLY A 224 -6.44 -21.75 -7.78
C GLY A 224 -7.16 -20.40 -7.66
N SER A 225 -7.52 -19.80 -8.79
CA SER A 225 -8.28 -18.55 -8.87
C SER A 225 -9.62 -18.64 -8.13
N VAL A 226 -10.34 -19.77 -8.27
CA VAL A 226 -11.59 -20.03 -7.55
C VAL A 226 -11.34 -20.20 -6.05
N SER A 227 -10.25 -20.87 -5.64
CA SER A 227 -9.88 -21.04 -4.23
C SER A 227 -9.63 -19.67 -3.58
N ALA A 228 -8.93 -18.77 -4.28
CA ALA A 228 -8.69 -17.41 -3.82
C ALA A 228 -10.00 -16.63 -3.67
N ALA A 229 -10.90 -16.69 -4.67
CA ALA A 229 -12.19 -16.04 -4.63
C ALA A 229 -13.09 -16.56 -3.48
N VAL A 230 -13.13 -17.88 -3.26
CA VAL A 230 -13.86 -18.50 -2.15
C VAL A 230 -13.26 -18.09 -0.80
N GLY A 231 -11.93 -18.03 -0.69
CA GLY A 231 -11.24 -17.54 0.50
C GLY A 231 -11.57 -16.08 0.79
N ALA A 232 -11.54 -15.22 -0.23
CA ALA A 232 -11.92 -13.82 -0.13
C ALA A 232 -13.36 -13.63 0.35
N MET A 233 -14.31 -14.41 -0.18
CA MET A 233 -15.70 -14.42 0.30
C MET A 233 -15.82 -14.89 1.75
N GLY A 234 -15.06 -15.92 2.15
CA GLY A 234 -15.02 -16.38 3.53
C GLY A 234 -14.49 -15.32 4.50
N ALA A 235 -13.41 -14.64 4.12
CA ALA A 235 -12.85 -13.53 4.89
C ALA A 235 -13.82 -12.34 4.94
N ALA A 236 -14.49 -12.01 3.83
CA ALA A 236 -15.50 -10.96 3.76
C ALA A 236 -16.67 -11.21 4.73
N LEU A 237 -17.16 -12.45 4.82
CA LEU A 237 -18.19 -12.85 5.79
C LEU A 237 -17.69 -12.71 7.23
N GLY A 238 -16.45 -13.12 7.52
CA GLY A 238 -15.82 -12.90 8.83
C GLY A 238 -15.77 -11.42 9.23
N ALA A 239 -15.36 -10.54 8.29
CA ALA A 239 -15.37 -9.10 8.49
C ALA A 239 -16.80 -8.55 8.68
N MET A 240 -17.76 -9.01 7.87
CA MET A 240 -19.17 -8.61 7.95
C MET A 240 -19.78 -8.96 9.30
N VAL A 241 -19.56 -10.16 9.83
CA VAL A 241 -20.07 -10.57 11.16
C VAL A 241 -19.58 -9.59 12.24
N GLY A 242 -18.29 -9.24 12.22
CA GLY A 242 -17.74 -8.26 13.14
C GLY A 242 -18.34 -6.86 12.95
N GLN A 243 -18.47 -6.39 11.71
CA GLN A 243 -19.10 -5.10 11.38
C GLN A 243 -20.57 -5.04 11.81
N MET A 244 -21.32 -6.15 11.67
CA MET A 244 -22.72 -6.25 12.10
C MET A 244 -22.89 -6.23 13.62
N THR A 245 -21.79 -6.41 14.36
CA THR A 245 -21.68 -6.34 15.82
C THR A 245 -21.16 -4.97 16.26
N TYR A 246 -20.18 -4.42 15.56
CA TYR A 246 -19.55 -3.14 15.86
C TYR A 246 -20.51 -1.94 15.73
N GLY A 247 -20.32 -0.92 16.56
CA GLY A 247 -21.02 0.37 16.46
C GLY A 247 -22.49 0.38 16.90
N LYS A 248 -23.08 -0.77 17.26
CA LYS A 248 -24.44 -0.84 17.81
C LYS A 248 -24.39 -0.76 19.33
N ARG A 249 -25.24 0.09 19.92
CA ARG A 249 -25.32 0.32 21.38
C ARG A 249 -25.43 -0.97 22.20
N GLN A 250 -26.19 -1.96 21.72
CA GLN A 250 -26.36 -3.25 22.41
C GLN A 250 -25.07 -4.09 22.51
N PHE A 251 -24.03 -3.75 21.74
CA PHE A 251 -22.75 -4.45 21.69
C PHE A 251 -21.58 -3.53 22.07
N GLU A 252 -21.85 -2.41 22.73
CA GLU A 252 -20.82 -1.41 23.10
C GLU A 252 -19.69 -2.01 23.96
N ASN A 253 -20.04 -2.95 24.84
CA ASN A 253 -19.08 -3.72 25.65
C ASN A 253 -18.12 -4.61 24.81
N LEU A 254 -18.44 -4.85 23.53
CA LEU A 254 -17.64 -5.61 22.59
C LEU A 254 -16.88 -4.72 21.59
N ASP A 255 -16.95 -3.40 21.72
CA ASP A 255 -16.30 -2.46 20.79
C ASP A 255 -14.79 -2.77 20.62
N SER A 256 -14.06 -2.87 21.74
CA SER A 256 -12.63 -3.19 21.74
C SER A 256 -12.33 -4.56 21.13
N VAL A 257 -13.22 -5.54 21.33
CA VAL A 257 -13.11 -6.88 20.76
C VAL A 257 -13.28 -6.80 19.24
N MET A 258 -14.32 -6.13 18.76
CA MET A 258 -14.58 -6.01 17.32
C MET A 258 -13.49 -5.20 16.59
N ARG A 259 -12.96 -4.15 17.22
CA ARG A 259 -11.82 -3.39 16.68
C ARG A 259 -10.57 -4.25 16.46
N ARG A 260 -10.38 -5.29 17.26
CA ARG A 260 -9.30 -6.26 17.10
C ARG A 260 -9.63 -7.35 16.07
N LEU A 261 -10.87 -7.86 16.07
CA LEU A 261 -11.24 -9.03 15.28
C LEU A 261 -11.55 -8.72 13.81
N ILE A 262 -12.07 -7.53 13.49
CA ILE A 262 -12.45 -7.18 12.11
C ILE A 262 -11.23 -6.97 11.18
N PRO A 263 -10.17 -6.23 11.55
CA PRO A 263 -9.10 -5.88 10.62
C PRO A 263 -8.40 -7.07 9.95
N PRO A 264 -8.06 -8.18 10.64
CA PRO A 264 -7.45 -9.34 10.00
C PRO A 264 -8.28 -9.90 8.84
N PHE A 265 -9.61 -9.98 9.00
CA PHE A 265 -10.51 -10.44 7.94
C PHE A 265 -10.58 -9.46 6.78
N TYR A 266 -10.69 -8.16 7.06
CA TYR A 266 -10.76 -7.15 6.01
C TYR A 266 -9.47 -7.12 5.18
N GLN A 267 -8.31 -7.21 5.83
CA GLN A 267 -7.02 -7.27 5.14
C GLN A 267 -6.91 -8.55 4.30
N ALA A 268 -7.19 -9.71 4.88
CA ALA A 268 -7.15 -10.98 4.17
C ALA A 268 -8.12 -11.02 2.99
N MET A 269 -9.32 -10.44 3.11
CA MET A 269 -10.27 -10.33 2.00
C MET A 269 -9.65 -9.62 0.79
N ASN A 270 -8.96 -8.48 0.98
CA ASN A 270 -8.34 -7.76 -0.12
C ASN A 270 -7.11 -8.50 -0.68
N GLU A 271 -6.25 -9.03 0.19
CA GLU A 271 -5.08 -9.79 -0.25
C GLU A 271 -5.47 -11.07 -1.03
N LEU A 272 -6.54 -11.74 -0.63
CA LEU A 272 -7.06 -12.92 -1.33
C LEU A 272 -7.73 -12.55 -2.66
N LEU A 273 -8.28 -11.34 -2.81
CA LEU A 273 -8.73 -10.84 -4.11
C LEU A 273 -7.54 -10.66 -5.06
N ASP A 274 -6.45 -10.05 -4.59
CA ASP A 274 -5.23 -9.89 -5.39
C ASP A 274 -4.66 -11.26 -5.85
N MET A 275 -4.84 -12.31 -5.04
CA MET A 275 -4.41 -13.67 -5.38
C MET A 275 -5.24 -14.32 -6.51
N VAL A 276 -6.45 -13.84 -6.81
CA VAL A 276 -7.27 -14.37 -7.92
C VAL A 276 -6.56 -14.16 -9.26
N ASP A 277 -6.09 -12.94 -9.50
CA ASP A 277 -5.35 -12.59 -10.71
C ASP A 277 -3.90 -13.08 -10.68
N ALA A 278 -3.29 -13.14 -9.49
CA ALA A 278 -1.94 -13.69 -9.34
C ALA A 278 -1.86 -15.15 -9.81
N ASP A 279 -2.85 -15.98 -9.45
CA ASP A 279 -2.92 -17.39 -9.87
C ASP A 279 -2.98 -17.54 -11.38
N SER A 280 -3.92 -16.83 -12.03
CA SER A 280 -4.04 -16.85 -13.48
C SER A 280 -2.78 -16.30 -14.18
N SER A 281 -2.15 -15.28 -13.60
CA SER A 281 -0.91 -14.70 -14.13
C SER A 281 0.28 -15.64 -14.00
N ALA A 282 0.41 -16.36 -12.88
CA ALA A 282 1.46 -17.34 -12.69
C ALA A 282 1.31 -18.52 -13.66
N PHE A 283 0.08 -19.02 -13.85
CA PHE A 283 -0.20 -20.07 -14.83
C PHE A 283 0.17 -19.63 -16.26
N ASN A 284 -0.24 -18.43 -16.65
CA ASN A 284 0.06 -17.87 -17.97
C ASN A 284 1.55 -17.62 -18.20
N LYS A 285 2.35 -17.37 -17.15
CA LYS A 285 3.81 -17.22 -17.25
C LYS A 285 4.55 -18.54 -17.45
N THR A 286 3.97 -19.67 -17.03
CA THR A 286 4.54 -21.01 -17.24
C THR A 286 4.39 -21.46 -18.70
N LEU A 287 3.39 -20.94 -19.43
CA LEU A 287 3.07 -21.36 -20.81
C LEU A 287 4.14 -20.95 -21.87
N PRO A 288 4.68 -19.71 -21.90
CA PRO A 288 5.71 -19.28 -22.85
C PRO A 288 7.07 -19.97 -22.67
N VAL A 289 7.36 -20.54 -21.49
CA VAL A 289 8.63 -21.24 -21.23
C VAL A 289 8.77 -22.48 -22.12
N TYR A 290 7.66 -23.03 -22.62
CA TYR A 290 7.69 -24.12 -23.60
C TYR A 290 8.24 -23.71 -24.97
N LEU A 291 8.32 -22.41 -25.29
CA LEU A 291 8.63 -21.88 -26.62
C LEU A 291 10.10 -21.45 -26.83
N PHE A 292 10.95 -21.45 -25.79
CA PHE A 292 12.34 -20.95 -25.88
C PHE A 292 13.36 -22.00 -26.35
N VAL A 293 14.29 -21.56 -27.21
CA VAL A 293 15.24 -22.38 -28.03
C VAL A 293 16.57 -22.69 -27.31
N VAL A 294 16.77 -22.32 -26.03
CA VAL A 294 18.00 -22.63 -25.29
C VAL A 294 17.72 -23.56 -24.09
N LEU A 295 18.09 -24.84 -24.24
CA LEU A 295 17.73 -25.94 -23.33
C LEU A 295 18.07 -25.69 -21.85
N ILE A 296 19.24 -25.14 -21.52
CA ILE A 296 19.68 -25.00 -20.12
C ILE A 296 18.98 -23.83 -19.40
N ARG A 297 18.75 -22.70 -20.09
CA ARG A 297 18.01 -21.57 -19.50
C ARG A 297 16.51 -21.87 -19.38
N ARG A 298 15.99 -22.81 -20.18
CA ARG A 298 14.60 -23.23 -20.19
C ARG A 298 14.22 -24.04 -18.94
N GLU A 299 15.04 -25.00 -18.54
CA GLU A 299 14.74 -25.85 -17.37
C GLU A 299 14.75 -25.04 -16.06
N ALA A 300 15.77 -24.18 -15.87
CA ALA A 300 15.83 -23.31 -14.71
C ALA A 300 14.64 -22.33 -14.64
N ALA A 301 14.26 -21.72 -15.77
CA ALA A 301 13.10 -20.84 -15.85
C ALA A 301 11.78 -21.59 -15.60
N MET A 302 11.67 -22.84 -16.05
CA MET A 302 10.50 -23.69 -15.80
C MET A 302 10.39 -24.04 -14.31
N GLN A 303 11.48 -24.47 -13.69
CA GLN A 303 11.51 -24.77 -12.26
C GLN A 303 11.16 -23.54 -11.41
N GLU A 304 11.66 -22.36 -11.78
CA GLU A 304 11.30 -21.11 -11.10
C GLU A 304 9.81 -20.76 -11.29
N GLY A 305 9.28 -20.90 -12.51
CA GLY A 305 7.86 -20.71 -12.79
C GLY A 305 6.96 -21.65 -11.97
N LEU A 306 7.34 -22.92 -11.84
CA LEU A 306 6.64 -23.89 -10.99
C LEU A 306 6.71 -23.53 -9.51
N LYS A 307 7.88 -23.09 -9.02
CA LYS A 307 8.03 -22.61 -7.64
C LYS A 307 7.11 -21.41 -7.37
N GLN A 308 6.98 -20.48 -8.31
CA GLN A 308 6.03 -19.35 -8.23
C GLN A 308 4.57 -19.82 -8.27
N ALA A 309 4.23 -20.76 -9.15
CA ALA A 309 2.88 -21.34 -9.24
C ALA A 309 2.47 -22.08 -7.96
N VAL A 310 3.44 -22.66 -7.22
CA VAL A 310 3.21 -23.27 -5.90
C VAL A 310 3.15 -22.22 -4.78
N ALA A 311 3.92 -21.14 -4.89
CA ALA A 311 4.00 -20.11 -3.86
C ALA A 311 2.65 -19.39 -3.61
N ILE A 312 1.88 -19.12 -4.66
CA ILE A 312 0.59 -18.43 -4.56
C ILE A 312 -0.45 -19.23 -3.75
N PRO A 313 -0.80 -20.48 -4.11
CA PRO A 313 -1.74 -21.27 -3.32
C PRO A 313 -1.21 -21.60 -1.91
N LEU A 314 0.11 -21.74 -1.74
CA LEU A 314 0.68 -21.87 -0.39
C LEU A 314 0.45 -20.61 0.46
N ALA A 315 0.75 -19.43 -0.09
CA ALA A 315 0.54 -18.15 0.58
C ALA A 315 -0.95 -17.90 0.88
N LEU A 316 -1.86 -18.32 0.00
CA LEU A 316 -3.30 -18.33 0.24
C LEU A 316 -3.64 -19.13 1.49
N ALA A 317 -3.17 -20.37 1.59
CA ALA A 317 -3.44 -21.24 2.72
C ALA A 317 -2.85 -20.68 4.03
N GLU A 318 -1.63 -20.13 3.97
CA GLU A 318 -0.98 -19.47 5.12
C GLU A 318 -1.72 -18.21 5.56
N ARG A 319 -2.23 -17.41 4.61
CA ARG A 319 -3.03 -16.22 4.92
C ARG A 319 -4.37 -16.56 5.55
N ILE A 320 -4.98 -17.69 5.17
CA ILE A 320 -6.22 -18.15 5.83
C ILE A 320 -5.94 -18.70 7.22
N SER A 321 -4.82 -19.42 7.42
CA SER A 321 -4.45 -20.03 8.71
C SER A 321 -4.46 -19.02 9.87
N ILE A 322 -3.99 -17.80 9.63
CA ILE A 322 -3.98 -16.75 10.66
C ILE A 322 -5.37 -16.24 11.07
N LEU A 323 -6.42 -16.55 10.30
CA LEU A 323 -7.79 -16.09 10.57
C LEU A 323 -8.53 -17.00 11.55
N TRP A 324 -8.10 -18.25 11.73
CA TRP A 324 -8.82 -19.23 12.55
C TRP A 324 -9.03 -18.80 14.01
N PRO A 325 -8.02 -18.26 14.72
CA PRO A 325 -8.23 -17.78 16.09
C PRO A 325 -9.26 -16.65 16.15
N SER A 326 -9.17 -15.69 15.22
CA SER A 326 -10.10 -14.57 15.14
C SER A 326 -11.51 -15.02 14.81
N LEU A 327 -11.69 -16.02 13.94
CA LEU A 327 -13.01 -16.54 13.57
C LEU A 327 -13.65 -17.30 14.72
N LYS A 328 -12.86 -18.06 15.47
CA LYS A 328 -13.31 -18.75 16.68
C LYS A 328 -13.83 -17.77 17.73
N GLU A 329 -13.12 -16.67 17.97
CA GLU A 329 -13.60 -15.59 18.84
C GLU A 329 -14.81 -14.86 18.25
N MET A 330 -14.82 -14.62 16.94
CA MET A 330 -15.92 -13.95 16.25
C MET A 330 -17.24 -14.72 16.40
N VAL A 331 -17.21 -16.05 16.36
CA VAL A 331 -18.39 -16.89 16.58
C VAL A 331 -18.91 -16.82 18.02
N VAL A 332 -18.04 -16.55 19.00
CA VAL A 332 -18.44 -16.43 20.42
C VAL A 332 -19.06 -15.06 20.71
N TYR A 333 -18.45 -13.99 20.20
CA TYR A 333 -18.84 -12.61 20.54
C TYR A 333 -19.70 -11.92 19.50
N GLY A 334 -19.57 -12.28 18.23
CA GLY A 334 -20.26 -11.64 17.12
C GLY A 334 -21.78 -11.72 17.23
N ASN A 335 -22.48 -10.90 16.46
CA ASN A 335 -23.93 -10.85 16.45
C ASN A 335 -24.52 -12.24 16.14
N PHE A 336 -25.35 -12.74 17.04
CA PHE A 336 -25.97 -14.06 16.92
C PHE A 336 -26.80 -14.22 15.64
N SER A 337 -27.45 -13.14 15.18
CA SER A 337 -28.21 -13.15 13.92
C SER A 337 -27.34 -13.42 12.69
N CYS A 338 -26.01 -13.29 12.80
CA CYS A 338 -25.05 -13.59 11.74
C CYS A 338 -24.38 -14.97 11.93
N LYS A 339 -24.98 -15.86 12.74
CA LYS A 339 -24.48 -17.23 12.97
C LYS A 339 -24.32 -18.00 11.67
N SER A 340 -25.31 -17.96 10.77
CA SER A 340 -25.22 -18.59 9.45
C SER A 340 -24.07 -18.04 8.62
N ASP A 341 -23.85 -16.72 8.67
CA ASP A 341 -22.78 -16.05 7.92
C ASP A 341 -21.39 -16.52 8.41
N ALA A 342 -21.22 -16.65 9.72
CA ALA A 342 -19.98 -17.15 10.30
C ALA A 342 -19.74 -18.65 10.02
N GLN A 343 -20.80 -19.46 9.95
CA GLN A 343 -20.70 -20.87 9.56
C GLN A 343 -20.28 -21.03 8.09
N VAL A 344 -20.87 -20.23 7.19
CA VAL A 344 -20.47 -20.19 5.78
C VAL A 344 -19.04 -19.66 5.65
N ALA A 345 -18.65 -18.65 6.42
CA ALA A 345 -17.28 -18.15 6.45
C ALA A 345 -16.27 -19.27 6.77
N ALA A 346 -16.54 -20.08 7.82
CA ALA A 346 -15.68 -21.18 8.22
C ALA A 346 -15.52 -22.23 7.11
N LYS A 347 -16.63 -22.65 6.48
CA LYS A 347 -16.59 -23.62 5.38
C LYS A 347 -15.96 -23.06 4.10
N ALA A 348 -16.17 -21.78 3.80
CA ALA A 348 -15.54 -21.13 2.64
C ALA A 348 -14.02 -21.09 2.82
N LEU A 349 -13.53 -20.64 3.98
CA LEU A 349 -12.11 -20.62 4.29
C LEU A 349 -11.48 -22.04 4.27
N GLU A 350 -12.17 -23.04 4.81
CA GLU A 350 -11.72 -24.44 4.76
C GLU A 350 -11.62 -24.94 3.30
N THR A 351 -12.64 -24.64 2.49
CA THR A 351 -12.68 -25.04 1.08
C THR A 351 -11.59 -24.35 0.26
N ALA A 352 -11.28 -23.09 0.58
CA ALA A 352 -10.18 -22.37 -0.05
C ALA A 352 -8.82 -23.00 0.25
N VAL A 353 -8.56 -23.39 1.52
CA VAL A 353 -7.34 -24.14 1.89
C VAL A 353 -7.30 -25.52 1.23
N PHE A 354 -8.44 -26.21 1.14
CA PHE A 354 -8.57 -27.46 0.40
C PHE A 354 -8.17 -27.29 -1.07
N GLY A 355 -8.70 -26.28 -1.75
CA GLY A 355 -8.35 -26.00 -3.13
C GLY A 355 -6.87 -25.62 -3.29
N ALA A 356 -6.34 -24.77 -2.41
CA ALA A 356 -4.92 -24.44 -2.37
C ALA A 356 -4.02 -25.66 -2.21
N TYR A 357 -4.35 -26.59 -1.30
CA TYR A 357 -3.60 -27.83 -1.10
C TYR A 357 -3.48 -28.66 -2.39
N TYR A 358 -4.57 -28.82 -3.14
CA TYR A 358 -4.52 -29.59 -4.40
C TYR A 358 -3.79 -28.84 -5.51
N ASN A 359 -3.89 -27.51 -5.56
CA ASN A 359 -3.10 -26.69 -6.50
C ASN A 359 -1.60 -26.73 -6.19
N VAL A 360 -1.21 -26.75 -4.91
CA VAL A 360 0.19 -27.00 -4.52
C VAL A 360 0.60 -28.41 -4.94
N THR A 361 -0.18 -29.42 -4.55
CA THR A 361 0.17 -30.83 -4.76
C THR A 361 0.32 -31.21 -6.23
N ILE A 362 -0.51 -30.66 -7.13
CA ILE A 362 -0.41 -30.94 -8.57
C ILE A 362 0.87 -30.35 -9.16
N ASN A 363 1.23 -29.11 -8.82
CA ASN A 363 2.43 -28.43 -9.34
C ASN A 363 3.73 -28.97 -8.72
N LEU A 364 3.71 -29.48 -7.48
CA LEU A 364 4.87 -30.09 -6.84
C LEU A 364 5.38 -31.35 -7.57
N LYS A 365 4.55 -32.02 -8.40
CA LYS A 365 4.96 -33.22 -9.15
C LYS A 365 6.07 -32.94 -10.16
N ASP A 366 6.06 -31.73 -10.72
CA ASP A 366 6.96 -31.32 -11.81
C ASP A 366 8.21 -30.58 -11.30
N ILE A 367 8.33 -30.38 -9.99
CA ILE A 367 9.50 -29.76 -9.35
C ILE A 367 10.57 -30.83 -9.07
N THR A 368 11.83 -30.54 -9.40
CA THR A 368 12.94 -31.49 -9.21
C THR A 368 13.65 -31.34 -7.86
N ASP A 369 13.53 -30.17 -7.23
CA ASP A 369 14.09 -29.86 -5.92
C ASP A 369 13.36 -30.64 -4.80
N GLU A 370 13.92 -31.78 -4.40
CA GLU A 370 13.32 -32.69 -3.41
C GLU A 370 13.17 -32.06 -2.02
N ALA A 371 14.15 -31.26 -1.59
CA ALA A 371 14.10 -30.58 -0.30
C ALA A 371 12.95 -29.56 -0.27
N PHE A 372 12.82 -28.77 -1.34
CA PHE A 372 11.70 -27.85 -1.50
C PHE A 372 10.36 -28.58 -1.53
N ARG A 373 10.26 -29.68 -2.29
CA ARG A 373 9.03 -30.49 -2.38
C ARG A 373 8.61 -31.06 -1.03
N ALA A 374 9.54 -31.64 -0.28
CA ALA A 374 9.25 -32.21 1.03
C ALA A 374 8.78 -31.13 2.01
N ALA A 375 9.46 -29.97 2.04
CA ALA A 375 9.11 -28.86 2.92
C ALA A 375 7.72 -28.31 2.60
N VAL A 376 7.44 -28.01 1.32
CA VAL A 376 6.16 -27.42 0.91
C VAL A 376 5.01 -28.41 1.03
N SER A 377 5.22 -29.68 0.68
CA SER A 377 4.20 -30.73 0.84
C SER A 377 3.80 -30.91 2.30
N LYS A 378 4.80 -30.94 3.21
CA LYS A 378 4.56 -31.01 4.66
C LYS A 378 3.76 -29.79 5.13
N ARG A 379 4.20 -28.58 4.76
CA ARG A 379 3.53 -27.34 5.17
C ARG A 379 2.09 -27.26 4.67
N ALA A 380 1.85 -27.59 3.40
CA ALA A 380 0.50 -27.59 2.83
C ALA A 380 -0.42 -28.61 3.52
N SER A 381 0.12 -29.78 3.89
CA SER A 381 -0.64 -30.81 4.61
C SER A 381 -1.00 -30.37 6.03
N GLU A 382 -0.07 -29.72 6.74
CA GLU A 382 -0.32 -29.14 8.07
C GLU A 382 -1.42 -28.07 8.01
N LEU A 383 -1.35 -27.17 7.04
CA LEU A 383 -2.36 -26.12 6.84
C LEU A 383 -3.75 -26.69 6.52
N LEU A 384 -3.82 -27.74 5.70
CA LEU A 384 -5.08 -28.41 5.41
C LEU A 384 -5.66 -29.11 6.64
N HIS A 385 -4.82 -29.74 7.46
CA HIS A 385 -5.28 -30.39 8.69
C HIS A 385 -5.79 -29.35 9.69
N GLU A 386 -5.04 -28.26 9.90
CA GLU A 386 -5.44 -27.14 10.75
C GLU A 386 -6.76 -26.54 10.29
N ALA A 387 -6.96 -26.35 8.99
CA ALA A 387 -8.19 -25.80 8.43
C ALA A 387 -9.41 -26.68 8.72
N LYS A 388 -9.29 -28.01 8.57
CA LYS A 388 -10.36 -28.97 8.89
C LYS A 388 -10.72 -28.92 10.37
N ASP A 389 -9.72 -28.99 11.24
CA ASP A 389 -9.91 -29.01 12.69
C ASP A 389 -10.49 -27.69 13.20
N SER A 390 -9.96 -26.57 12.71
CA SER A 390 -10.42 -25.23 13.07
C SER A 390 -11.86 -24.99 12.60
N SER A 391 -12.17 -25.32 11.35
CA SER A 391 -13.53 -25.21 10.81
C SER A 391 -14.53 -26.05 11.62
N ALA A 392 -14.20 -27.31 11.92
CA ALA A 392 -15.05 -28.18 12.74
C ALA A 392 -15.27 -27.60 14.15
N ALA A 393 -14.22 -27.12 14.80
CA ALA A 393 -14.31 -26.51 16.13
C ALA A 393 -15.17 -25.24 16.13
N ILE A 394 -15.05 -24.40 15.10
CA ILE A 394 -15.81 -23.16 14.93
C ILE A 394 -17.30 -23.46 14.70
N LEU A 395 -17.61 -24.40 13.81
CA LEU A 395 -18.99 -24.81 13.52
C LEU A 395 -19.68 -25.38 14.76
N HIS A 396 -18.98 -26.25 15.50
CA HIS A 396 -19.48 -26.79 16.75
C HIS A 396 -19.67 -25.71 17.83
N ALA A 397 -18.76 -24.72 17.92
CA ALA A 397 -18.93 -23.59 18.82
C ALA A 397 -20.15 -22.72 18.43
N ALA A 398 -20.37 -22.51 17.13
CA ALA A 398 -21.53 -21.79 16.63
C ALA A 398 -22.83 -22.53 16.96
N GLU A 399 -22.87 -23.85 16.79
CA GLU A 399 -24.03 -24.69 17.09
C GLU A 399 -24.39 -24.68 18.58
N LYS A 400 -23.39 -24.79 19.46
CA LYS A 400 -23.58 -24.75 20.92
C LYS A 400 -24.03 -23.39 21.45
N ARG A 401 -23.79 -22.33 20.70
CA ARG A 401 -24.29 -20.99 21.03
C ARG A 401 -25.79 -20.97 20.73
N ASN A 402 -26.58 -20.80 21.78
CA ASN A 402 -28.04 -20.66 21.75
C ASN A 402 -28.45 -19.22 22.01
#